data_AF-A0A2M9PB45-F1
#
_entry.id   AF-A0A2M9PB45-F1
#
_cell.length_a   1.000
_cell.length_b   1.000
_cell.length_c   1.000
_cell.angle_alpha   90.00
_cell.angle_beta   90.00
_cell.angle_gamma   90.00
#
_symmetry.space_group_name_H-M   'P 1'
#
loop_
_entity.id
_entity.type
_entity.pdbx_description
1 polymer ?
#
loop_
_entity_poly.entity_id
_entity_poly.type
_entity_poly.pdbx_seq_one_letter_code
_entity_poly.pdbx_strand_id
1 'polypeptide(L)'
;MSGFTGRTHTPETKVEAAARGRSAGPRAPISDETRAKLCAARAGFKWSAESKARLAETQRRWFAEHGWKRGIFKHMTAQERADYLTLKKAGQCTRAEALRSIGRADLVEE
;
A
#
# COMPACT_ATOMS: atom_id res chain seq x y z
N MET A 1 14.37 18.39 -37.22
CA MET A 1 13.72 17.56 -36.17
C MET A 1 14.24 18.04 -34.83
N SER A 2 13.44 18.77 -34.05
CA SER A 2 13.86 19.30 -32.75
C SER A 2 13.53 18.28 -31.66
N GLY A 3 14.54 17.78 -30.95
CA GLY A 3 14.42 16.76 -29.93
C GLY A 3 13.75 17.29 -28.66
N PHE A 4 12.77 16.55 -28.15
CA PHE A 4 12.16 16.80 -26.85
C PHE A 4 13.12 16.33 -25.74
N THR A 5 14.01 17.22 -25.27
CA THR A 5 14.78 16.99 -24.04
C THR A 5 13.89 17.33 -22.85
N GLY A 6 13.28 16.32 -22.23
CA GLY A 6 12.54 16.50 -20.98
C GLY A 6 13.48 17.09 -19.92
N ARG A 7 13.11 18.24 -19.34
CA ARG A 7 13.89 18.87 -18.27
C ARG A 7 13.99 17.92 -17.07
N THR A 8 15.20 17.52 -16.71
CA THR A 8 15.45 16.80 -15.46
C THR A 8 15.25 17.74 -14.28
N HIS A 9 14.35 17.38 -13.36
CA HIS A 9 14.13 18.14 -12.13
C HIS A 9 15.38 18.13 -11.24
N THR A 10 15.82 19.33 -10.81
CA THR A 10 16.86 19.50 -9.80
C THR A 10 16.34 18.99 -8.44
N PRO A 11 17.23 18.64 -7.48
CA PRO A 11 16.80 18.17 -6.17
C PRO A 11 15.87 19.17 -5.45
N GLU A 12 16.10 20.47 -5.61
CA GLU A 12 15.27 21.53 -5.05
C GLU A 12 13.85 21.49 -5.63
N THR A 13 13.73 21.32 -6.96
CA THR A 13 12.42 21.19 -7.63
C THR A 13 11.67 19.93 -7.19
N LYS A 14 12.39 18.83 -6.92
CA LYS A 14 11.78 17.60 -6.39
C LYS A 14 11.22 17.80 -4.99
N VAL A 15 11.95 18.52 -4.13
CA VAL A 15 11.50 18.85 -2.76
C VAL A 15 10.28 19.76 -2.80
N GLU A 16 10.29 20.80 -3.65
CA GLU A 16 9.15 21.70 -3.83
C GLU A 16 7.90 20.99 -4.37
N ALA A 17 8.05 20.17 -5.41
CA ALA A 17 6.95 19.37 -5.97
C ALA A 17 6.40 18.38 -4.94
N ALA A 18 7.26 17.75 -4.14
CA ALA A 18 6.86 16.84 -3.08
C ALA A 18 6.18 17.57 -1.91
N ALA A 19 6.56 18.81 -1.61
CA ALA A 19 5.88 19.66 -0.64
C ALA A 19 4.47 20.04 -1.14
N ARG A 20 4.36 20.48 -2.40
CA ARG A 20 3.08 20.85 -3.05
C ARG A 20 2.11 19.67 -3.17
N GLY A 21 2.64 18.46 -3.42
CA GLY A 21 1.83 17.23 -3.46
C GLY A 21 1.35 16.73 -2.10
N ARG A 22 1.94 17.21 -1.00
CA ARG A 22 1.58 16.87 0.40
C ARG A 22 0.71 17.93 1.07
N SER A 23 0.80 19.18 0.63
CA SER A 23 0.01 20.31 1.17
C SER A 23 -1.32 20.54 0.45
N ALA A 24 -1.49 20.01 -0.76
CA ALA A 24 -2.79 19.97 -1.42
C ALA A 24 -3.67 18.97 -0.64
N GLY A 25 -4.80 19.44 -0.10
CA GLY A 25 -5.77 18.64 0.64
C GLY A 25 -6.34 17.45 -0.16
N PRO A 26 -7.47 16.86 0.26
CA PRO A 26 -8.02 15.70 -0.44
C PRO A 26 -8.15 15.99 -1.94
N ARG A 27 -7.49 15.16 -2.76
CA ARG A 27 -7.54 15.29 -4.22
C ARG A 27 -9.00 15.26 -4.65
N ALA A 28 -9.37 16.16 -5.55
CA ALA A 28 -10.71 16.14 -6.13
C ALA A 28 -11.00 14.76 -6.74
N PRO A 29 -12.20 14.20 -6.54
CA PRO A 29 -12.58 12.94 -7.15
C PRO A 29 -12.51 13.07 -8.68
N ILE A 30 -12.05 12.00 -9.33
CA ILE A 30 -11.96 11.93 -10.79
C ILE A 30 -13.40 11.94 -11.35
N SER A 31 -13.67 12.74 -12.40
CA SER A 31 -14.98 12.76 -13.04
C SER A 31 -15.32 11.41 -13.69
N ASP A 32 -16.61 11.10 -13.82
CA ASP A 32 -17.07 9.85 -14.46
C ASP A 32 -16.61 9.75 -15.92
N GLU A 33 -16.58 10.87 -16.65
CA GLU A 33 -16.09 10.91 -18.03
C GLU A 33 -14.61 10.51 -18.11
N THR A 34 -13.77 11.03 -17.20
CA THR A 34 -12.35 10.66 -17.15
C THR A 34 -12.17 9.21 -16.72
N ARG A 35 -12.99 8.72 -15.77
CA ARG A 35 -12.97 7.31 -15.36
C ARG A 35 -13.35 6.38 -16.52
N ALA A 36 -14.37 6.74 -17.30
CA ALA A 36 -14.78 5.99 -18.49
C ALA A 36 -13.66 5.91 -19.53
N LYS A 37 -12.97 7.03 -19.81
CA LYS A 37 -11.80 7.06 -20.72
C LYS A 37 -10.67 6.14 -20.23
N LEU A 38 -10.35 6.16 -18.94
CA LEU A 38 -9.32 5.28 -18.35
C LEU A 38 -9.72 3.81 -18.42
N CYS A 39 -10.99 3.50 -18.14
CA CYS A 39 -11.52 2.14 -18.26
C CYS A 39 -11.46 1.65 -19.70
N ALA A 40 -11.88 2.45 -20.68
CA ALA A 40 -11.82 2.12 -22.09
C ALA A 40 -10.37 1.89 -22.57
N ALA A 41 -9.43 2.76 -22.17
CA ALA A 41 -8.01 2.60 -22.52
C ALA A 41 -7.39 1.32 -21.94
N ARG A 42 -7.90 0.83 -20.81
CA ARG A 42 -7.43 -0.39 -20.16
C ARG A 42 -8.21 -1.63 -20.57
N ALA A 43 -9.35 -1.45 -21.24
CA ALA A 43 -10.16 -2.55 -21.74
C ALA A 43 -9.37 -3.34 -22.78
N GLY A 44 -9.28 -4.65 -22.60
CA GLY A 44 -8.50 -5.54 -23.47
C GLY A 44 -7.01 -5.66 -23.13
N PHE A 45 -6.48 -4.88 -22.18
CA PHE A 45 -5.11 -5.08 -21.70
C PHE A 45 -4.99 -6.43 -20.98
N LYS A 46 -4.16 -7.32 -21.53
CA LYS A 46 -3.87 -8.63 -20.95
C LYS A 46 -2.38 -8.71 -20.60
N TRP A 47 -2.11 -9.14 -19.37
CA TRP A 47 -0.76 -9.46 -18.93
C TRP A 47 -0.25 -10.69 -19.69
N SER A 48 1.00 -10.64 -20.15
CA SER A 48 1.68 -11.80 -20.72
C SER A 48 1.86 -12.90 -19.67
N ALA A 49 2.08 -14.14 -20.11
CA ALA A 49 2.35 -15.26 -19.21
C ALA A 49 3.59 -15.00 -18.33
N GLU A 50 4.65 -14.44 -18.93
CA GLU A 50 5.88 -14.08 -18.21
C GLU A 50 5.63 -13.04 -17.12
N SER A 51 4.89 -11.96 -17.42
CA SER A 51 4.60 -10.93 -16.42
C SER A 51 3.73 -11.45 -15.28
N LYS A 52 2.79 -12.37 -15.57
CA LYS A 52 2.02 -13.07 -14.54
C LYS A 52 2.92 -13.94 -13.67
N ALA A 53 3.88 -14.65 -14.26
CA ALA A 53 4.82 -15.49 -13.52
C ALA A 53 5.70 -14.65 -12.58
N ARG A 54 6.26 -13.53 -13.04
CA ARG A 54 7.03 -12.60 -12.19
C ARG A 54 6.21 -12.03 -11.04
N LEU A 55 4.97 -11.62 -11.29
CA LEU A 55 4.04 -11.19 -10.24
C LEU A 55 3.79 -12.30 -9.21
N ALA A 56 3.53 -13.52 -9.67
CA ALA A 56 3.27 -14.66 -8.80
C ALA A 56 4.49 -15.00 -7.95
N GLU A 57 5.70 -14.97 -8.52
CA GLU A 57 6.95 -15.16 -7.79
C GLU A 57 7.17 -14.06 -6.74
N THR A 58 7.01 -12.80 -7.12
CA THR A 58 7.13 -11.66 -6.20
C THR A 58 6.13 -11.80 -5.05
N GLN A 59 4.90 -12.21 -5.37
CA GLN A 59 3.86 -12.44 -4.38
C GLN A 59 4.20 -13.63 -3.46
N ARG A 60 4.73 -14.73 -4.00
CA ARG A 60 5.20 -15.88 -3.20
C ARG A 60 6.33 -15.48 -2.26
N ARG A 61 7.32 -14.72 -2.75
CA ARG A 61 8.43 -14.22 -1.92
C ARG A 61 7.91 -13.32 -0.81
N TRP A 62 7.04 -12.38 -1.14
CA TRP A 62 6.43 -11.50 -0.13
C TRP A 62 5.61 -12.31 0.88
N PHE A 63 4.88 -13.34 0.47
CA PHE A 63 4.16 -14.21 1.43
C PHE A 63 5.09 -15.13 2.24
N ALA A 64 6.23 -15.56 1.72
CA ALA A 64 7.20 -16.31 2.49
C ALA A 64 7.79 -15.45 3.62
N GLU A 65 8.06 -14.17 3.33
CA GLU A 65 8.66 -13.23 4.27
C GLU A 65 7.63 -12.58 5.20
N HIS A 66 6.45 -12.22 4.68
CA HIS A 66 5.44 -11.41 5.36
C HIS A 66 4.07 -12.09 5.45
N GLY A 67 3.90 -13.33 5.00
CA GLY A 67 2.59 -14.00 4.92
C GLY A 67 1.92 -14.17 6.28
N TRP A 68 2.72 -14.34 7.34
CA TRP A 68 2.26 -14.35 8.72
C TRP A 68 1.54 -13.02 9.09
N LYS A 69 1.91 -11.89 8.47
CA LYS A 69 1.28 -10.57 8.69
C LYS A 69 -0.14 -10.47 8.14
N ARG A 70 -0.52 -11.23 7.10
CA ARG A 70 -1.92 -11.36 6.65
C ARG A 70 -2.73 -12.35 7.47
N GLY A 71 -2.06 -13.22 8.22
CA GLY A 71 -2.66 -14.30 8.98
C GLY A 71 -2.54 -14.14 10.49
N ILE A 72 -2.10 -12.99 11.01
CA ILE A 72 -1.87 -12.82 12.45
C ILE A 72 -3.10 -13.20 13.28
N PHE A 73 -4.28 -12.85 12.78
CA PHE A 73 -5.54 -13.21 13.39
C PHE A 73 -5.79 -14.72 13.48
N LYS A 74 -5.18 -15.56 12.62
CA LYS A 74 -5.28 -17.03 12.71
C LYS A 74 -4.69 -17.58 14.01
N HIS A 75 -3.74 -16.85 14.60
CA HIS A 75 -3.12 -17.20 15.87
C HIS A 75 -3.82 -16.55 17.07
N MET A 76 -4.86 -15.75 16.84
CA MET A 76 -5.59 -15.01 17.86
C MET A 76 -7.03 -15.50 17.97
N THR A 77 -7.53 -15.53 19.21
CA THR A 77 -8.93 -15.74 19.57
C THR A 77 -9.81 -14.58 19.08
N ALA A 78 -11.13 -14.78 19.03
CA ALA A 78 -12.07 -13.73 18.64
C ALA A 78 -12.00 -12.49 19.56
N GLN A 79 -11.75 -12.70 20.86
CA GLN A 79 -11.62 -11.63 21.84
C GLN A 79 -10.34 -10.81 21.61
N GLU A 80 -9.18 -11.46 21.49
CA GLU A 80 -7.91 -10.78 21.21
C GLU A 80 -7.96 -9.98 19.90
N ARG A 81 -8.71 -10.46 18.89
CA ARG A 81 -8.95 -9.73 17.63
C ARG A 81 -9.75 -8.46 17.86
N ALA A 82 -10.82 -8.53 18.65
CA ALA A 82 -11.65 -7.37 18.98
C ALA A 82 -10.84 -6.32 19.76
N ASP A 83 -10.04 -6.76 20.73
CA ASP A 83 -9.19 -5.90 21.54
C ASP A 83 -8.09 -5.24 20.68
N TYR A 84 -7.43 -6.02 19.81
CA TYR A 84 -6.46 -5.50 18.84
C TYR A 84 -7.07 -4.44 17.92
N LEU A 85 -8.26 -4.70 17.36
CA LEU A 85 -8.94 -3.76 16.47
C LEU A 85 -9.38 -2.51 17.22
N THR A 86 -9.80 -2.62 18.47
CA THR A 86 -10.16 -1.49 19.33
C THR A 86 -8.94 -0.59 19.57
N LEU A 87 -7.81 -1.17 19.95
CA LEU A 87 -6.54 -0.47 20.13
C LEU A 87 -6.09 0.23 18.83
N LYS A 88 -6.19 -0.45 17.68
CA LYS A 88 -5.82 0.11 16.37
C LYS A 88 -6.77 1.19 15.85
N LYS A 89 -8.08 1.07 16.12
CA LYS A 89 -9.11 2.01 15.64
C LYS A 89 -8.96 3.39 16.28
N ALA A 90 -8.41 3.45 17.49
CA ALA A 90 -8.08 4.71 18.14
C ALA A 90 -6.86 5.42 17.51
N GLY A 91 -6.09 4.77 16.63
CA GLY A 91 -4.86 5.32 16.05
C GLY A 91 -3.74 5.55 17.08
N GLN A 92 -3.95 5.12 18.32
CA GLN A 92 -3.12 5.45 19.50
C GLN A 92 -1.94 4.50 19.70
N CYS A 93 -1.87 3.39 18.96
CA CYS A 93 -0.82 2.39 19.14
C CYS A 93 -0.31 1.82 17.81
N THR A 94 1.00 1.59 17.77
CA THR A 94 1.66 0.78 16.76
C THR A 94 1.17 -0.67 16.83
N ARG A 95 1.43 -1.45 15.78
CA ARG A 95 1.09 -2.88 15.76
C ARG A 95 1.78 -3.62 16.90
N ALA A 96 3.06 -3.32 17.15
CA ALA A 96 3.84 -3.97 18.19
C ALA A 96 3.29 -3.67 19.59
N GLU A 97 2.91 -2.42 19.86
CA GLU A 97 2.26 -2.04 21.11
C GLU A 97 0.91 -2.72 21.28
N ALA A 98 0.05 -2.73 20.25
CA ALA A 98 -1.24 -3.41 20.31
C ALA A 98 -1.09 -4.90 20.63
N LEU A 99 -0.11 -5.57 20.02
CA LEU A 99 0.16 -6.98 20.24
C LEU A 99 0.75 -7.25 21.64
N ARG A 100 1.63 -6.38 22.14
CA ARG A 100 2.12 -6.46 23.52
C ARG A 100 0.98 -6.25 24.53
N SER A 101 0.07 -5.32 24.29
CA SER A 101 -1.06 -5.02 25.17
C SER A 101 -2.06 -6.17 25.31
N ILE A 102 -2.26 -6.97 24.25
CA ILE A 102 -3.14 -8.15 24.29
C ILE A 102 -2.40 -9.43 24.70
N GLY A 103 -1.18 -9.33 25.23
CA GLY A 103 -0.39 -10.48 25.67
C GLY A 103 0.20 -11.32 24.53
N ARG A 104 0.17 -10.82 23.29
CA ARG A 104 0.68 -11.49 22.08
C ARG A 104 2.01 -10.92 21.61
N ALA A 105 2.93 -10.72 22.56
CA ALA A 105 4.29 -10.30 22.26
C ALA A 105 5.03 -11.32 21.36
N ASP A 106 4.62 -12.59 21.38
CA ASP A 106 5.08 -13.66 20.48
C ASP A 106 4.84 -13.36 18.99
N LEU A 107 3.93 -12.43 18.68
CA LEU A 107 3.57 -12.04 17.32
C LEU A 107 4.19 -10.69 16.90
N VAL A 108 5.14 -10.16 17.68
CA VAL A 108 5.88 -8.94 17.38
C VAL A 108 7.22 -9.32 16.74
N GLU A 109 7.56 -8.75 15.58
CA GLU A 109 8.93 -8.89 15.05
C GLU A 109 9.89 -8.12 15.95
N GLU A 110 11.03 -8.74 16.30
CA GLU A 110 12.20 -8.04 16.84
C GLU A 110 12.81 -7.08 15.81
#